data_AF-A0A7V3Y2Q7-F1
#
_entry.id   AF-A0A7V3Y2Q7-F1
#
_cell.length_a   1.000
_cell.length_b   1.000
_cell.length_c   1.000
_cell.angle_alpha   90.00
_cell.angle_beta   90.00
_cell.angle_gamma   90.00
#
_symmetry.space_group_name_H-M   'P 1'
#
loop_
_entity.id
_entity.type
_entity.pdbx_description
1 polymer ?
#
loop_
_entity_poly.entity_id
_entity_poly.type
_entity_poly.pdbx_seq_one_letter_code
_entity_poly.pdbx_strand_id
1 'polypeptide(L)'
;HEFRSIDIARIFEDKENVYTIADAIRLAAEGADFVVIPAFMGIHNFNEIHNVMQSRTRLLIYEVPTLPPSILGLRIDNALKSRFAQLGGVYIAGDKVVRADYTNDVVQAVYTANHPENPLEAKFYILSTGSFFSGGMVSEFNNMYEPVFKLKLHYEPERSKWYSPQFFYSNSHPFLEYGVVTDENLRPYDSKDNIIQNVYCSGAILAHYNPIREGCGSGVAISTAYKAANQIVSLYKLMR
;
A
#
# COMPACT_ATOMS: atom_id res chain seq x y z
N HIS A 1 16.45 21.73 -16.72
CA HIS A 1 15.98 20.34 -16.52
C HIS A 1 15.29 20.26 -15.18
N GLU A 2 14.05 19.76 -15.15
CA GLU A 2 13.35 19.47 -13.90
C GLU A 2 13.72 18.05 -13.47
N PHE A 3 14.53 17.92 -12.41
CA PHE A 3 14.91 16.61 -11.86
C PHE A 3 13.86 16.16 -10.85
N ARG A 4 13.22 15.02 -11.10
CA ARG A 4 12.35 14.40 -10.10
C ARG A 4 13.20 13.64 -9.09
N SER A 5 12.68 13.39 -7.89
CA SER A 5 13.42 12.65 -6.85
C SER A 5 13.98 11.30 -7.33
N ILE A 6 13.27 10.64 -8.26
CA ILE A 6 13.72 9.38 -8.87
C ILE A 6 14.94 9.55 -9.78
N ASP A 7 15.03 10.67 -10.50
CA ASP A 7 16.15 10.97 -11.38
C ASP A 7 17.39 11.27 -10.55
N ILE A 8 17.22 12.06 -9.48
CA ILE A 8 18.28 12.34 -8.51
C ILE A 8 18.74 11.02 -7.87
N ALA A 9 17.82 10.16 -7.44
CA ALA A 9 18.18 8.91 -6.81
C ALA A 9 19.00 7.97 -7.72
N ARG A 10 18.71 7.97 -9.03
CA ARG A 10 19.49 7.22 -10.02
C ARG A 10 20.91 7.76 -10.21
N ILE A 11 21.09 9.08 -10.16
CA ILE A 11 22.43 9.70 -10.24
C ILE A 11 23.31 9.23 -9.09
N PHE A 12 22.74 9.08 -7.89
CA PHE A 12 23.46 8.62 -6.71
C PHE A 12 23.60 7.09 -6.59
N GLU A 13 23.18 6.33 -7.60
CA GLU A 13 23.62 4.93 -7.74
C GLU A 13 25.09 4.85 -8.21
N ASP A 14 25.65 5.93 -8.77
CA ASP A 14 27.06 6.05 -9.10
C ASP A 14 27.88 6.51 -7.89
N LYS A 15 28.91 5.74 -7.53
CA LYS A 15 29.78 5.98 -6.38
C LYS A 15 30.50 7.31 -6.44
N GLU A 16 30.88 7.81 -7.62
CA GLU A 16 31.59 9.08 -7.74
C GLU A 16 30.72 10.27 -7.31
N ASN A 17 29.42 10.20 -7.59
CA ASN A 17 28.46 11.22 -7.15
C ASN A 17 28.26 11.15 -5.62
N VAL A 18 28.19 9.94 -5.06
CA VAL A 18 28.09 9.71 -3.60
C VAL A 18 29.30 10.29 -2.88
N TYR A 19 30.50 10.08 -3.42
CA TYR A 19 31.71 10.69 -2.89
C TYR A 19 31.61 12.21 -2.89
N THR A 20 31.32 12.82 -4.04
CA THR A 20 31.25 14.27 -4.18
C THR A 20 30.30 14.92 -3.18
N ILE A 21 29.10 14.37 -3.01
CA ILE A 21 28.12 14.92 -2.07
C ILE A 21 28.51 14.67 -0.60
N ALA A 22 29.13 13.54 -0.27
CA ALA A 22 29.60 13.25 1.08
C ALA A 22 30.66 14.27 1.54
N ASP A 23 31.59 14.64 0.66
CA ASP A 23 32.60 15.66 1.00
C ASP A 23 31.95 17.02 1.23
N ALA A 24 30.99 17.41 0.39
CA ALA A 24 30.25 18.65 0.54
C ALA A 24 29.45 18.70 1.86
N ILE A 25 28.78 17.60 2.22
CA ILE A 25 28.04 17.48 3.49
C ILE A 25 28.99 17.58 4.68
N ARG A 26 30.12 16.86 4.65
CA ARG A 26 31.12 16.89 5.72
C ARG A 26 31.62 18.31 5.99
N LEU A 27 31.87 19.08 4.94
CA LEU A 27 32.32 20.47 5.06
C LEU A 27 31.21 21.40 5.56
N ALA A 28 29.98 21.21 5.10
CA ALA A 28 28.86 22.07 5.47
C ALA A 28 28.32 21.80 6.89
N ALA A 29 28.50 20.58 7.41
CA ALA A 29 27.99 20.14 8.70
C ALA A 29 29.08 19.95 9.76
N GLU A 30 30.15 20.76 9.71
CA GLU A 30 31.23 20.71 10.69
C GLU A 30 30.70 20.91 12.12
N GLY A 31 31.10 20.03 13.04
CA GLY A 31 30.69 20.06 14.44
C GLY A 31 29.30 19.49 14.73
N ALA A 32 28.57 19.00 13.73
CA ALA A 32 27.31 18.28 13.94
C ALA A 32 27.55 16.79 14.28
N ASP A 33 26.60 16.17 15.00
CA ASP A 33 26.60 14.73 15.27
C ASP A 33 25.85 13.94 14.17
N PHE A 34 24.86 14.58 13.54
CA PHE A 34 24.05 13.97 12.50
C PHE A 34 23.55 14.99 11.48
N VAL A 35 23.18 14.50 10.30
CA VAL A 35 22.60 15.30 9.22
C VAL A 35 21.33 14.63 8.71
N VAL A 36 20.30 15.45 8.54
CA VAL A 36 19.05 15.06 7.89
C VAL A 36 19.02 15.64 6.48
N ILE A 37 18.88 14.78 5.48
CA ILE A 37 18.88 15.17 4.06
C ILE A 37 17.59 14.73 3.37
N PRO A 38 17.19 15.40 2.28
CA PRO A 38 16.14 14.89 1.40
C PRO A 38 16.46 13.47 0.92
N ALA A 39 15.44 12.62 0.76
CA ALA A 39 15.64 11.26 0.27
C ALA A 39 16.13 11.23 -1.19
N PHE A 40 17.36 10.79 -1.41
CA PHE A 40 17.98 10.61 -2.73
C PHE A 40 19.01 9.47 -2.80
N MET A 41 19.37 8.81 -1.71
CA MET A 41 20.44 7.81 -1.65
C MET A 41 20.06 6.49 -2.34
N GLY A 42 20.03 6.48 -3.67
CA GLY A 42 19.71 5.29 -4.46
C GLY A 42 18.30 4.73 -4.23
N ILE A 43 17.94 3.76 -5.05
CA ILE A 43 16.71 2.95 -4.96
C ILE A 43 17.08 1.49 -4.72
N HIS A 44 18.18 1.03 -5.30
CA HIS A 44 18.61 -0.37 -5.24
C HIS A 44 19.78 -0.56 -4.28
N ASN A 45 20.77 0.33 -4.28
CA ASN A 45 22.00 0.17 -3.50
C ASN A 45 22.04 1.03 -2.23
N PHE A 46 20.87 1.34 -1.65
CA PHE A 46 20.76 2.24 -0.49
C PHE A 46 21.73 1.88 0.64
N ASN A 47 21.78 0.61 1.07
CA ASN A 47 22.64 0.21 2.19
C ASN A 47 24.12 0.50 1.92
N GLU A 48 24.59 0.25 0.68
CA GLU A 48 25.97 0.52 0.31
C GLU A 48 26.24 2.03 0.28
N ILE A 49 25.38 2.80 -0.40
CA ILE A 49 25.48 4.26 -0.51
C ILE A 49 25.46 4.88 0.89
N HIS A 50 24.55 4.45 1.74
CA HIS A 50 24.39 4.93 3.11
C HIS A 50 25.65 4.67 3.95
N ASN A 51 26.20 3.46 3.87
CA ASN A 51 27.43 3.11 4.58
C ASN A 51 28.63 3.93 4.09
N VAL A 52 28.74 4.16 2.79
CA VAL A 52 29.79 5.02 2.20
C VAL A 52 29.64 6.46 2.71
N MET A 53 28.42 7.00 2.65
CA MET A 53 28.12 8.35 3.11
C MET A 53 28.50 8.53 4.58
N GLN A 54 28.03 7.65 5.47
CA GLN A 54 28.36 7.73 6.90
C GLN A 54 29.86 7.56 7.17
N SER A 55 30.52 6.61 6.50
CA SER A 55 31.96 6.36 6.69
C SER A 55 32.80 7.56 6.29
N ARG A 56 32.40 8.27 5.22
CA ARG A 56 33.15 9.39 4.66
C ARG A 56 32.87 10.71 5.37
N THR A 57 31.63 10.95 5.77
CA THR A 57 31.27 12.15 6.54
C THR A 57 31.66 12.04 8.01
N ARG A 58 31.72 10.82 8.57
CA ARG A 58 31.79 10.54 10.02
C ARG A 58 30.57 11.05 10.80
N LEU A 59 29.45 11.24 10.11
CA LEU A 59 28.19 11.71 10.66
C LEU A 59 27.14 10.60 10.60
N LEU A 60 26.21 10.59 11.55
CA LEU A 60 24.97 9.85 11.36
C LEU A 60 24.14 10.55 10.26
N ILE A 61 23.61 9.79 9.32
CA ILE A 61 22.85 10.35 8.19
C ILE A 61 21.44 9.78 8.22
N TYR A 62 20.45 10.64 8.04
CA TYR A 62 19.04 10.24 7.93
C TYR A 62 18.39 10.90 6.72
N GLU A 63 17.50 10.17 6.05
CA GLU A 63 16.69 10.74 4.98
C GLU A 63 15.31 11.12 5.48
N VAL A 64 14.81 12.25 5.00
CA VAL A 64 13.41 12.62 5.09
C VAL A 64 12.70 12.44 3.75
N PRO A 65 11.45 11.93 3.74
CA PRO A 65 10.66 11.84 2.53
C PRO A 65 10.54 13.21 1.82
N THR A 66 10.67 13.20 0.50
CA THR A 66 10.42 14.38 -0.35
C THR A 66 9.01 14.34 -0.94
N LEU A 67 8.66 15.36 -1.74
CA LEU A 67 7.47 15.30 -2.60
C LEU A 67 7.46 14.03 -3.46
N PRO A 68 6.26 13.52 -3.82
CA PRO A 68 6.14 12.32 -4.64
C PRO A 68 6.94 12.38 -5.96
N PRO A 69 7.52 11.26 -6.43
CA PRO A 69 7.45 9.92 -5.83
C PRO A 69 8.35 9.75 -4.60
N SER A 70 7.88 8.98 -3.62
CA SER A 70 8.66 8.69 -2.40
C SER A 70 9.71 7.61 -2.66
N ILE A 71 11.00 7.98 -2.63
CA ILE A 71 12.12 7.05 -2.77
C ILE A 71 12.11 6.00 -1.65
N LEU A 72 11.85 6.43 -0.42
CA LEU A 72 11.72 5.53 0.73
C LEU A 72 10.60 4.51 0.52
N GLY A 73 9.46 4.95 -0.03
CA GLY A 73 8.35 4.08 -0.39
C GLY A 73 8.73 3.05 -1.46
N LEU A 74 9.47 3.46 -2.50
CA LEU A 74 9.96 2.55 -3.54
C LEU A 74 10.91 1.49 -2.99
N ARG A 75 11.79 1.85 -2.05
CA ARG A 75 12.69 0.89 -1.41
C ARG A 75 11.91 -0.14 -0.59
N ILE A 76 10.89 0.29 0.16
CA ILE A 76 10.01 -0.61 0.91
C ILE A 76 9.26 -1.56 -0.04
N ASP A 77 8.68 -1.03 -1.12
CA ASP A 77 7.98 -1.83 -2.14
C ASP A 77 8.88 -2.88 -2.78
N ASN A 78 10.10 -2.50 -3.19
CA ASN A 78 11.09 -3.43 -3.73
C ASN A 78 11.45 -4.52 -2.72
N ALA A 79 11.75 -4.16 -1.47
CA ALA A 79 12.13 -5.11 -0.44
C ALA A 79 11.00 -6.13 -0.16
N LEU A 80 9.75 -5.68 -0.09
CA LEU A 80 8.59 -6.54 0.12
C LEU A 80 8.37 -7.50 -1.06
N LYS A 81 8.42 -7.00 -2.30
CA LYS A 81 8.28 -7.83 -3.51
C LYS A 81 9.40 -8.86 -3.62
N SER A 82 10.65 -8.46 -3.41
CA SER A 82 11.78 -9.37 -3.43
C SER A 82 11.66 -10.44 -2.35
N ARG A 83 11.27 -10.07 -1.13
CA ARG A 83 11.08 -11.04 -0.05
C ARG A 83 9.93 -12.01 -0.33
N PHE A 84 8.82 -11.52 -0.86
CA PHE A 84 7.67 -12.35 -1.25
C PHE A 84 8.07 -13.38 -2.31
N ALA A 85 8.80 -12.95 -3.35
CA ALA A 85 9.30 -13.86 -4.39
C ALA A 85 10.29 -14.91 -3.86
N GLN A 86 11.21 -14.51 -2.98
CA GLN A 86 12.16 -15.44 -2.33
C GLN A 86 11.47 -16.52 -1.48
N LEU A 87 10.28 -16.22 -0.96
CA LEU A 87 9.45 -17.17 -0.21
C LEU A 87 8.58 -18.06 -1.11
N GLY A 88 8.73 -17.98 -2.44
CA GLY A 88 7.96 -18.73 -3.43
C GLY A 88 6.65 -18.06 -3.86
N GLY A 89 6.42 -16.81 -3.45
CA GLY A 89 5.27 -16.03 -3.91
C GLY A 89 5.37 -15.65 -5.38
N VAL A 90 4.23 -15.64 -6.08
CA VAL A 90 4.15 -15.23 -7.48
C VAL A 90 3.46 -13.87 -7.58
N TYR A 91 4.12 -12.89 -8.20
CA TYR A 91 3.59 -11.56 -8.42
C TYR A 91 3.27 -11.36 -9.91
N ILE A 92 1.97 -11.23 -10.24
CA ILE A 92 1.49 -11.01 -11.60
C ILE A 92 1.29 -9.51 -11.79
N ALA A 93 2.28 -8.84 -12.38
CA ALA A 93 2.24 -7.40 -12.64
C ALA A 93 1.37 -7.07 -13.86
N GLY A 94 0.72 -5.90 -13.84
CA GLY A 94 -0.02 -5.39 -15.01
C GLY A 94 -1.32 -6.14 -15.32
N ASP A 95 -1.84 -6.90 -14.35
CA ASP A 95 -3.12 -7.57 -14.46
C ASP A 95 -4.07 -7.09 -13.36
N LYS A 96 -5.37 -7.29 -13.57
CA LYS A 96 -6.42 -6.82 -12.68
C LYS A 96 -7.49 -7.88 -12.55
N VAL A 97 -7.83 -8.25 -11.31
CA VAL A 97 -9.02 -9.07 -11.05
C VAL A 97 -10.28 -8.26 -11.37
N VAL A 98 -11.18 -8.85 -12.17
CA VAL A 98 -12.39 -8.19 -12.66
C VAL A 98 -13.68 -8.85 -12.19
N ARG A 99 -13.63 -10.13 -11.79
CA ARG A 99 -14.78 -10.92 -11.39
C ARG A 99 -14.37 -12.05 -10.46
N ALA A 100 -15.30 -12.50 -9.63
CA ALA A 100 -15.19 -13.72 -8.85
C ALA A 100 -16.42 -14.60 -9.06
N ASP A 101 -16.24 -15.91 -8.96
CA ASP A 101 -17.32 -16.89 -8.92
C ASP A 101 -17.52 -17.45 -7.51
N TYR A 102 -18.79 -17.68 -7.19
CA TYR A 102 -19.24 -18.06 -5.86
C TYR A 102 -20.02 -19.35 -5.88
N THR A 103 -19.91 -20.10 -4.80
CA THR A 103 -20.88 -21.13 -4.44
C THR A 103 -21.30 -20.84 -3.00
N ASN A 104 -22.56 -20.45 -2.81
CA ASN A 104 -23.06 -19.89 -1.55
C ASN A 104 -22.20 -18.68 -1.11
N ASP A 105 -21.61 -18.76 0.08
CA ASP A 105 -20.80 -17.74 0.74
C ASP A 105 -19.28 -17.98 0.58
N VAL A 106 -18.88 -18.79 -0.40
CA VAL A 106 -17.47 -19.18 -0.65
C VAL A 106 -17.07 -18.87 -2.10
N VAL A 107 -16.01 -18.08 -2.26
CA VAL A 107 -15.38 -17.80 -3.55
C VAL A 107 -14.65 -19.05 -4.04
N GLN A 108 -14.98 -19.49 -5.26
CA GLN A 108 -14.34 -20.65 -5.90
C GLN A 108 -13.15 -20.23 -6.77
N ALA A 109 -13.30 -19.10 -7.46
CA ALA A 109 -12.37 -18.65 -8.48
C ALA A 109 -12.41 -17.13 -8.64
N VAL A 110 -11.30 -16.54 -9.08
CA VAL A 110 -11.25 -15.15 -9.55
C VAL A 110 -10.73 -15.09 -10.98
N TYR A 111 -11.20 -14.10 -11.73
CA TYR A 111 -10.86 -13.92 -13.14
C TYR A 111 -10.16 -12.59 -13.32
N THR A 112 -9.14 -12.58 -14.17
CA THR A 112 -8.37 -11.37 -14.46
C THR A 112 -8.67 -10.83 -15.85
N ALA A 113 -8.38 -9.55 -16.07
CA ALA A 113 -8.61 -8.89 -17.35
C ALA A 113 -7.78 -9.53 -18.48
N ASN A 114 -6.57 -9.98 -18.17
CA ASN A 114 -5.70 -10.62 -19.16
C ASN A 114 -5.99 -12.11 -19.35
N HIS A 115 -6.69 -12.76 -18.40
CA HIS A 115 -7.02 -14.18 -18.43
C HIS A 115 -8.51 -14.45 -18.09
N PRO A 116 -9.44 -14.09 -18.99
CA PRO A 116 -10.87 -14.22 -18.75
C PRO A 116 -11.38 -15.67 -18.75
N GLU A 117 -10.67 -16.59 -19.42
CA GLU A 117 -11.07 -18.00 -19.55
C GLU A 117 -10.36 -18.93 -18.55
N ASN A 118 -9.27 -18.46 -17.92
CA ASN A 118 -8.45 -19.27 -17.01
C ASN A 118 -8.54 -18.69 -15.60
N PRO A 119 -9.45 -19.18 -14.75
CA PRO A 119 -9.60 -18.69 -13.39
C PRO A 119 -8.38 -18.98 -12.52
N LEU A 120 -8.16 -18.11 -11.54
CA LEU A 120 -7.25 -18.36 -10.42
C LEU A 120 -8.05 -18.89 -9.22
N GLU A 121 -7.79 -20.14 -8.88
CA GLU A 121 -8.43 -20.84 -7.78
C GLU A 121 -7.55 -20.81 -6.52
N ALA A 122 -8.17 -20.54 -5.37
CA ALA A 122 -7.49 -20.57 -4.08
C ALA A 122 -8.48 -20.95 -2.97
N LYS A 123 -7.95 -21.57 -1.90
CA LYS A 123 -8.75 -21.85 -0.70
C LYS A 123 -9.17 -20.58 0.02
N PHE A 124 -8.31 -19.56 -0.01
CA PHE A 124 -8.51 -18.28 0.66
C PHE A 124 -8.04 -17.13 -0.24
N TYR A 125 -8.70 -15.99 -0.11
CA TYR A 125 -8.41 -14.76 -0.84
C TYR A 125 -8.22 -13.60 0.13
N ILE A 126 -7.31 -12.68 -0.19
CA ILE A 126 -7.15 -11.42 0.55
C ILE A 126 -7.37 -10.26 -0.43
N LEU A 127 -8.37 -9.43 -0.17
CA LEU A 127 -8.63 -8.18 -0.86
C LEU A 127 -7.82 -7.05 -0.20
N SER A 128 -6.70 -6.69 -0.83
CA SER A 128 -5.81 -5.58 -0.42
C SER A 128 -5.69 -4.52 -1.52
N THR A 129 -6.77 -4.27 -2.27
CA THR A 129 -6.79 -3.43 -3.49
C THR A 129 -6.78 -1.93 -3.22
N GLY A 130 -6.77 -1.52 -1.94
CA GLY A 130 -6.82 -0.13 -1.54
C GLY A 130 -8.16 0.54 -1.80
N SER A 131 -8.21 1.86 -1.67
CA SER A 131 -9.43 2.66 -1.82
C SER A 131 -9.60 3.14 -3.28
N PHE A 132 -10.18 4.33 -3.48
CA PHE A 132 -10.51 4.91 -4.78
C PHE A 132 -9.31 5.08 -5.71
N PHE A 133 -8.19 5.61 -5.23
CA PHE A 133 -7.01 5.89 -6.06
C PHE A 133 -6.39 4.61 -6.65
N SER A 134 -6.45 3.51 -5.89
CA SER A 134 -5.93 2.21 -6.31
C SER A 134 -6.96 1.40 -7.12
N GLY A 135 -8.19 1.88 -7.24
CA GLY A 135 -9.28 1.21 -7.95
C GLY A 135 -9.90 0.04 -7.20
N GLY A 136 -9.63 -0.11 -5.90
CA GLY A 136 -10.31 -1.08 -5.05
C GLY A 136 -11.74 -0.66 -4.68
N MET A 137 -12.03 0.64 -4.76
CA MET A 137 -13.40 1.16 -4.79
C MET A 137 -13.61 2.02 -6.04
N VAL A 138 -14.81 1.95 -6.59
CA VAL A 138 -15.25 2.75 -7.73
C VAL A 138 -16.34 3.70 -7.27
N SER A 139 -16.21 4.96 -7.63
CA SER A 139 -17.21 6.01 -7.38
C SER A 139 -17.74 6.51 -8.72
N GLU A 140 -19.02 6.30 -8.98
CA GLU A 140 -19.77 6.85 -10.10
C GLU A 140 -20.55 8.10 -9.65
N PHE A 141 -21.44 8.63 -10.51
CA PHE A 141 -22.19 9.84 -10.20
C PHE A 141 -23.10 9.65 -8.97
N ASN A 142 -23.88 8.57 -8.93
CA ASN A 142 -24.86 8.28 -7.88
C ASN A 142 -24.61 6.95 -7.14
N ASN A 143 -23.42 6.36 -7.29
CA ASN A 143 -23.14 5.03 -6.76
C ASN A 143 -21.68 4.87 -6.37
N MET A 144 -21.44 4.00 -5.39
CA MET A 144 -20.12 3.59 -4.95
C MET A 144 -20.12 2.09 -4.71
N TYR A 145 -19.11 1.39 -5.21
CA TYR A 145 -19.05 -0.07 -5.09
C TYR A 145 -17.62 -0.61 -5.13
N GLU A 146 -17.41 -1.77 -4.51
CA GLU A 146 -16.23 -2.60 -4.71
C GLU A 146 -16.42 -3.42 -6.01
N PRO A 147 -15.48 -3.39 -6.96
CA PRO A 147 -15.74 -3.84 -8.33
C PRO A 147 -15.78 -5.36 -8.53
N VAL A 148 -15.06 -6.15 -7.73
CA VAL A 148 -14.84 -7.59 -7.97
C VAL A 148 -15.94 -8.44 -7.35
N PHE A 149 -16.17 -8.24 -6.06
CA PHE A 149 -17.01 -9.06 -5.20
C PHE A 149 -18.37 -8.41 -4.91
N LYS A 150 -18.51 -7.09 -5.15
CA LYS A 150 -19.72 -6.30 -4.85
C LYS A 150 -20.06 -6.29 -3.36
N LEU A 151 -19.04 -6.08 -2.54
CA LEU A 151 -19.11 -6.09 -1.08
C LEU A 151 -19.96 -4.95 -0.52
N LYS A 152 -20.50 -5.15 0.68
CA LYS A 152 -21.17 -4.12 1.46
C LYS A 152 -20.19 -3.02 1.82
N LEU A 153 -20.55 -1.78 1.49
CA LEU A 153 -19.78 -0.59 1.80
C LEU A 153 -20.46 0.21 2.91
N HIS A 154 -19.64 0.84 3.75
CA HIS A 154 -20.04 1.95 4.59
C HIS A 154 -19.75 3.25 3.83
N TYR A 155 -20.80 3.96 3.43
CA TYR A 155 -20.71 5.26 2.78
C TYR A 155 -22.03 6.02 2.89
N GLU A 156 -22.01 7.34 2.73
CA GLU A 156 -23.21 8.15 2.59
C GLU A 156 -23.83 7.96 1.20
N PRO A 157 -25.12 7.61 1.05
CA PRO A 157 -25.73 7.47 -0.28
C PRO A 157 -25.82 8.80 -1.05
N GLU A 158 -25.93 9.91 -0.33
CA GLU A 158 -26.09 11.24 -0.92
C GLU A 158 -24.70 11.82 -1.28
N ARG A 159 -24.46 12.02 -2.59
CA ARG A 159 -23.17 12.52 -3.10
C ARG A 159 -22.72 13.84 -2.45
N SER A 160 -23.65 14.73 -2.16
CA SER A 160 -23.39 16.04 -1.52
C SER A 160 -22.71 15.90 -0.15
N LYS A 161 -22.86 14.74 0.52
CA LYS A 161 -22.29 14.43 1.84
C LYS A 161 -20.93 13.74 1.77
N TRP A 162 -20.43 13.40 0.59
CA TRP A 162 -19.13 12.72 0.46
C TRP A 162 -17.95 13.62 0.81
N TYR A 163 -18.14 14.93 0.67
CA TYR A 163 -17.10 15.92 0.87
C TYR A 163 -17.66 17.12 1.64
N SER A 164 -16.78 17.81 2.34
CA SER A 164 -17.11 19.14 2.86
C SER A 164 -17.16 20.16 1.72
N PRO A 165 -18.07 21.14 1.76
CA PRO A 165 -18.05 22.29 0.84
C PRO A 165 -16.74 23.10 0.94
N GLN A 166 -16.04 23.06 2.07
CA GLN A 166 -14.73 23.68 2.21
C GLN A 166 -13.64 22.72 1.74
N PHE A 167 -12.81 23.17 0.81
CA PHE A 167 -11.69 22.37 0.29
C PHE A 167 -10.66 22.02 1.38
N PHE A 168 -10.36 22.97 2.27
CA PHE A 168 -9.51 22.74 3.45
C PHE A 168 -10.38 22.59 4.69
N TYR A 169 -11.10 21.48 4.78
CA TYR A 169 -11.95 21.23 5.93
C TYR A 169 -11.16 20.61 7.10
N SER A 170 -11.22 21.25 8.27
CA SER A 170 -10.45 20.83 9.45
C SER A 170 -10.82 19.45 9.98
N ASN A 171 -12.06 18.99 9.73
CA ASN A 171 -12.52 17.68 10.22
C ASN A 171 -12.34 16.54 9.20
N SER A 172 -11.66 16.79 8.08
CA SER A 172 -11.46 15.85 6.97
C SER A 172 -12.74 15.58 6.14
N HIS A 173 -12.56 15.09 4.91
CA HIS A 173 -13.69 14.76 4.03
C HIS A 173 -14.25 13.36 4.37
N PRO A 174 -15.58 13.20 4.49
CA PRO A 174 -16.20 11.92 4.87
C PRO A 174 -15.78 10.72 4.01
N PHE A 175 -15.56 10.92 2.70
CA PHE A 175 -15.18 9.82 1.81
C PHE A 175 -13.89 9.08 2.21
N LEU A 176 -13.02 9.71 3.02
CA LEU A 176 -11.79 9.09 3.50
C LEU A 176 -12.02 7.97 4.52
N GLU A 177 -13.23 7.88 5.09
CA GLU A 177 -13.65 6.84 6.03
C GLU A 177 -14.54 5.78 5.39
N TYR A 178 -14.87 5.93 4.11
CA TYR A 178 -15.67 4.96 3.37
C TYR A 178 -14.84 3.74 3.01
N GLY A 179 -15.48 2.58 3.01
CA GLY A 179 -14.81 1.32 2.76
C GLY A 179 -15.73 0.12 2.88
N VAL A 180 -15.15 -1.06 2.75
CA VAL A 180 -15.81 -2.35 2.94
C VAL A 180 -16.07 -2.59 4.43
N VAL A 181 -17.30 -3.01 4.72
CA VAL A 181 -17.70 -3.45 6.06
C VAL A 181 -17.22 -4.88 6.26
N THR A 182 -16.60 -5.12 7.41
CA THR A 182 -16.06 -6.45 7.77
C THR A 182 -16.47 -6.82 9.18
N ASP A 183 -16.45 -8.12 9.48
CA ASP A 183 -16.56 -8.60 10.85
C ASP A 183 -15.26 -8.35 11.64
N GLU A 184 -15.24 -8.75 12.92
CA GLU A 184 -14.04 -8.63 13.76
C GLU A 184 -12.83 -9.41 13.23
N ASN A 185 -13.04 -10.35 12.30
CA ASN A 185 -12.01 -11.17 11.67
C ASN A 185 -11.64 -10.66 10.26
N LEU A 186 -12.03 -9.44 9.91
CA LEU A 186 -11.74 -8.83 8.61
C LEU A 186 -12.40 -9.56 7.42
N ARG A 187 -13.40 -10.41 7.64
CA ARG A 187 -14.18 -11.04 6.58
C ARG A 187 -15.27 -10.08 6.12
N PRO A 188 -15.43 -9.83 4.81
CA PRO A 188 -16.38 -8.85 4.34
C PRO A 188 -17.80 -9.38 4.30
N TYR A 189 -18.76 -8.46 4.38
CA TYR A 189 -20.16 -8.73 4.12
C TYR A 189 -20.51 -8.53 2.64
N ASP A 190 -21.37 -9.37 2.09
CA ASP A 190 -22.03 -9.14 0.80
C ASP A 190 -23.17 -8.11 0.92
N SER A 191 -23.81 -7.78 -0.20
CA SER A 191 -24.95 -6.83 -0.23
C SER A 191 -26.20 -7.30 0.52
N LYS A 192 -26.25 -8.57 0.96
CA LYS A 192 -27.35 -9.20 1.71
C LYS A 192 -26.97 -9.48 3.17
N ASP A 193 -25.89 -8.89 3.67
CA ASP A 193 -25.39 -9.08 5.03
C ASP A 193 -24.86 -10.48 5.36
N ASN A 194 -24.51 -11.29 4.36
CA ASN A 194 -23.82 -12.56 4.58
C ASN A 194 -22.29 -12.35 4.59
N ILE A 195 -21.60 -13.07 5.46
CA ILE A 195 -20.14 -13.07 5.51
C ILE A 195 -19.60 -13.97 4.39
N ILE A 196 -18.65 -13.46 3.60
CA ILE A 196 -17.93 -14.29 2.61
C ILE A 196 -16.79 -15.02 3.33
N GLN A 197 -16.91 -16.34 3.47
CA GLN A 197 -16.15 -17.12 4.46
C GLN A 197 -14.65 -17.18 4.20
N ASN A 198 -14.25 -17.17 2.91
CA ASN A 198 -12.87 -17.37 2.50
C ASN A 198 -12.21 -16.11 1.92
N VAL A 199 -12.81 -14.94 2.11
CA VAL A 199 -12.25 -13.65 1.72
C VAL A 199 -11.92 -12.84 2.97
N TYR A 200 -10.77 -12.18 2.96
CA TYR A 200 -10.35 -11.25 4.01
C TYR A 200 -9.99 -9.90 3.41
N CYS A 201 -10.35 -8.80 4.05
CA CYS A 201 -10.00 -7.45 3.62
C CYS A 201 -8.86 -6.89 4.45
N SER A 202 -7.95 -6.13 3.83
CA SER A 202 -6.88 -5.46 4.56
C SER A 202 -6.45 -4.13 3.92
N GLY A 203 -5.93 -3.23 4.75
CA GLY A 203 -5.45 -1.91 4.35
C GLY A 203 -6.54 -0.92 3.99
N ALA A 204 -6.30 -0.12 2.95
CA ALA A 204 -7.13 1.04 2.60
C ALA A 204 -8.53 0.71 2.07
N ILE A 205 -8.87 -0.58 1.92
CA ILE A 205 -10.22 -0.99 1.56
C ILE A 205 -11.19 -0.96 2.76
N LEU A 206 -10.69 -1.01 3.99
CA LEU A 206 -11.52 -1.10 5.20
C LEU A 206 -12.22 0.23 5.51
N ALA A 207 -13.46 0.15 6.02
CA ALA A 207 -14.23 1.31 6.47
C ALA A 207 -13.80 1.86 7.85
N HIS A 208 -14.34 3.02 8.20
CA HIS A 208 -14.37 3.61 9.55
C HIS A 208 -13.04 4.12 10.11
N TYR A 209 -12.04 4.35 9.27
CA TYR A 209 -10.81 5.01 9.69
C TYR A 209 -10.37 6.04 8.66
N ASN A 210 -9.71 7.10 9.12
CA ASN A 210 -9.27 8.17 8.25
C ASN A 210 -7.74 8.15 8.12
N PRO A 211 -7.16 7.56 7.05
CA PRO A 211 -5.72 7.35 6.95
C PRO A 211 -4.89 8.63 6.96
N ILE A 212 -5.50 9.75 6.52
CA ILE A 212 -4.84 11.05 6.43
C ILE A 212 -4.93 11.78 7.77
N ARG A 213 -6.13 11.91 8.33
CA ARG A 213 -6.35 12.64 9.60
C ARG A 213 -5.65 11.95 10.78
N GLU A 214 -5.65 10.62 10.79
CA GLU A 214 -5.05 9.83 11.87
C GLU A 214 -3.57 9.49 11.63
N GLY A 215 -3.05 9.72 10.42
CA GLY A 215 -1.67 9.36 10.05
C GLY A 215 -1.38 7.85 10.14
N CYS A 216 -2.42 7.01 10.11
CA CYS A 216 -2.35 5.59 10.47
C CYS A 216 -2.32 4.63 9.26
N GLY A 217 -2.41 5.13 8.02
CA GLY A 217 -2.64 4.31 6.83
C GLY A 217 -1.70 3.11 6.66
N SER A 218 -0.39 3.32 6.80
CA SER A 218 0.60 2.22 6.71
C SER A 218 0.50 1.23 7.88
N GLY A 219 0.21 1.72 9.08
CA GLY A 219 0.00 0.90 10.26
C GLY A 219 -1.23 -0.01 10.11
N VAL A 220 -2.34 0.53 9.62
CA VAL A 220 -3.56 -0.25 9.32
C VAL A 220 -3.26 -1.29 8.23
N ALA A 221 -2.58 -0.92 7.14
CA ALA A 221 -2.22 -1.86 6.08
C ALA A 221 -1.41 -3.06 6.59
N ILE A 222 -0.35 -2.82 7.36
CA ILE A 222 0.52 -3.89 7.87
C ILE A 222 -0.22 -4.75 8.90
N SER A 223 -0.87 -4.12 9.88
CA SER A 223 -1.52 -4.84 10.99
C SER A 223 -2.70 -5.70 10.52
N THR A 224 -3.53 -5.19 9.61
CA THR A 224 -4.69 -5.92 9.10
C THR A 224 -4.28 -7.05 8.15
N ALA A 225 -3.29 -6.82 7.29
CA ALA A 225 -2.73 -7.88 6.44
C ALA A 225 -2.09 -8.99 7.30
N TYR A 226 -1.34 -8.63 8.35
CA TYR A 226 -0.75 -9.59 9.28
C TYR A 226 -1.83 -10.40 10.02
N LYS A 227 -2.90 -9.75 10.48
CA LYS A 227 -4.03 -10.43 11.13
C LYS A 227 -4.71 -11.43 10.18
N ALA A 228 -5.08 -10.99 8.97
CA ALA A 228 -5.71 -11.84 7.97
C ALA A 228 -4.83 -13.05 7.60
N ALA A 229 -3.53 -12.83 7.37
CA ALA A 229 -2.58 -13.90 7.07
C ALA A 229 -2.47 -14.93 8.21
N ASN A 230 -2.40 -14.49 9.47
CA ASN A 230 -2.35 -15.42 10.61
C ASN A 230 -3.63 -16.25 10.77
N GLN A 231 -4.80 -15.66 10.52
CA GLN A 231 -6.06 -16.39 10.54
C GLN A 231 -6.08 -17.47 9.45
N ILE A 232 -5.69 -17.12 8.22
CA ILE A 232 -5.59 -18.08 7.11
C ILE A 232 -4.60 -19.20 7.43
N VAL A 233 -3.41 -18.89 7.94
CA VAL A 233 -2.41 -19.90 8.33
C VAL A 233 -2.95 -20.83 9.42
N SER A 234 -3.67 -20.29 10.40
CA SER A 234 -4.25 -21.08 11.48
C SER A 234 -5.35 -22.02 10.97
N LEU A 235 -6.26 -21.53 10.14
CA LEU A 235 -7.30 -22.35 9.51
C LEU A 235 -6.71 -23.42 8.60
N TYR A 236 -5.70 -23.06 7.79
CA TYR A 236 -5.06 -24.00 6.89
C TYR A 236 -4.36 -25.15 7.63
N LYS A 237 -3.80 -24.90 8.82
CA LYS A 237 -3.24 -25.95 9.69
C LYS A 237 -4.31 -26.90 10.24
N LEU A 238 -5.51 -26.39 10.53
CA LEU A 238 -6.63 -27.20 11.02
C LEU A 238 -7.26 -28.08 9.91
N MET A 239 -7.08 -27.70 8.64
CA MET A 239 -7.54 -28.47 7.49
C MET A 239 -6.59 -29.61 7.07
N ARG A 240 -5.39 -29.68 7.66
CA ARG A 240 -4.41 -30.74 7.45
C ARG A 240 -4.51 -31.78 8.54
#